data_AF-A0A946QBM1-F1
#
_entry.id   AF-A0A946QBM1-F1
#
_cell.length_a   1.000
_cell.length_b   1.000
_cell.length_c   1.000
_cell.angle_alpha   90.00
_cell.angle_beta   90.00
_cell.angle_gamma   90.00
#
_symmetry.space_group_name_H-M   'P 1'
#
loop_
_entity.id
_entity.type
_entity.pdbx_description
1 polymer ?
#
loop_
_entity_poly.entity_id
_entity_poly.type
_entity_poly.pdbx_seq_one_letter_code
_entity_poly.pdbx_strand_id
1 'polypeptide(L)'
;MKLMSTDKFSNKPLVTSPMSIEYTDSEKMLGVQTFENGDVYTGGFLDGKKHGHGILETRSKRIYDGGWENDVPHGLGVNTFPNGKIYKGEYKSGRPYGNGQWIYSDGKTYSGTWIKGEFINANNKKDTLDFRIATFLINILVIGFMVSVVGFWVLSFLKLI
;
A
#
# COMPACT_ATOMS: atom_id res chain seq x y z
N MET A 1 -0.86 14.21 7.10
CA MET A 1 -1.25 12.81 7.42
C MET A 1 -0.01 11.95 7.27
N LYS A 2 0.49 11.27 8.32
CA LYS A 2 1.75 10.51 8.23
C LYS A 2 1.60 9.39 7.19
N LEU A 3 2.42 9.42 6.14
CA LEU A 3 2.44 8.41 5.09
C LEU A 3 2.66 7.04 5.74
N MET A 4 1.74 6.10 5.51
CA MET A 4 1.90 4.74 6.03
C MET A 4 2.93 4.03 5.14
N SER A 5 4.14 3.83 5.66
CA SER A 5 5.22 3.07 5.01
C SER A 5 4.84 1.59 4.84
N THR A 6 5.37 0.97 3.78
CA THR A 6 5.28 -0.47 3.52
C THR A 6 5.87 -1.35 4.63
N ASP A 7 6.70 -0.81 5.52
CA ASP A 7 7.39 -1.60 6.56
C ASP A 7 6.42 -2.29 7.51
N LYS A 8 5.22 -1.72 7.68
CA LYS A 8 4.15 -2.30 8.50
C LYS A 8 3.48 -3.51 7.86
N PHE A 9 3.80 -3.81 6.60
CA PHE A 9 3.15 -4.86 5.83
C PHE A 9 3.90 -6.18 5.78
N SER A 10 5.08 -6.31 6.41
CA SER A 10 5.82 -7.58 6.43
C SER A 10 4.94 -8.71 6.96
N ASN A 11 4.42 -9.55 6.07
CA ASN A 11 3.67 -10.77 6.39
C ASN A 11 4.61 -11.98 6.47
N LYS A 12 5.93 -11.76 6.42
CA LYS A 12 6.88 -12.83 6.69
C LYS A 12 6.86 -13.08 8.21
N PRO A 13 6.81 -14.34 8.66
CA PRO A 13 7.08 -14.66 10.06
C PRO A 13 8.36 -13.94 10.48
N LEU A 14 8.37 -13.35 11.67
CA LEU A 14 9.62 -12.88 12.28
C LEU A 14 10.58 -14.08 12.28
N VAL A 15 11.73 -13.95 11.62
CA VAL A 15 12.75 -14.99 11.34
C VAL A 15 12.69 -16.15 12.33
N THR A 16 11.89 -17.16 12.00
CA THR A 16 11.72 -18.38 12.79
C THR A 16 11.67 -19.57 11.86
N SER A 17 12.27 -20.66 12.32
CA SER A 17 12.23 -21.94 11.63
C SER A 17 10.80 -22.49 11.70
N PRO A 18 10.30 -23.14 10.64
CA PRO A 18 9.02 -23.84 10.73
C PRO A 18 9.17 -25.02 11.71
N MET A 19 8.24 -25.17 12.65
CA MET A 19 8.25 -26.33 13.55
C MET A 19 7.79 -27.59 12.82
N SER A 20 6.71 -27.48 12.05
CA SER A 20 6.16 -28.58 11.24
C SER A 20 5.19 -28.03 10.19
N ILE A 21 4.99 -28.82 9.12
CA ILE A 21 3.88 -28.66 8.19
C ILE A 21 3.02 -29.91 8.30
N GLU A 22 1.74 -29.73 8.61
CA GLU A 22 0.72 -30.77 8.64
C GLU A 22 -0.11 -30.65 7.36
N TYR A 23 0.17 -31.53 6.40
CA TYR A 23 -0.57 -31.56 5.13
C TYR A 23 -1.93 -32.24 5.33
N THR A 24 -2.96 -31.69 4.68
CA THR A 24 -4.33 -32.24 4.72
C THR A 24 -4.62 -33.21 3.57
N ASP A 25 -3.72 -33.28 2.58
CA ASP A 25 -3.82 -34.17 1.43
C ASP A 25 -2.51 -34.93 1.18
N SER A 26 -2.59 -36.02 0.42
CA SER A 26 -1.43 -36.85 0.07
C SER A 26 -0.48 -36.17 -0.92
N GLU A 27 -0.97 -35.20 -1.68
CA GLU A 27 -0.22 -34.48 -2.72
C GLU A 27 0.60 -33.31 -2.14
N LYS A 28 0.43 -33.02 -0.84
CA LYS A 28 1.05 -31.93 -0.10
C LYS A 28 0.69 -30.55 -0.67
N MET A 29 -0.54 -30.39 -1.18
CA MET A 29 -1.02 -29.16 -1.80
C MET A 29 -1.74 -28.23 -0.82
N LEU A 30 -2.31 -28.76 0.26
CA LEU A 30 -2.96 -28.00 1.32
C LEU A 30 -2.41 -28.45 2.68
N GLY A 31 -2.31 -27.51 3.60
CA GLY A 31 -1.85 -27.82 4.95
C GLY A 31 -1.85 -26.66 5.92
N VAL A 32 -1.37 -26.96 7.11
CA VAL A 32 -1.15 -26.01 8.20
C VAL A 32 0.34 -26.01 8.56
N GLN A 33 0.96 -24.84 8.56
CA GLN A 33 2.34 -24.64 8.99
C GLN A 33 2.35 -23.78 10.26
N THR A 34 2.91 -24.35 11.32
CA THR A 34 3.07 -23.67 12.62
C THR A 34 4.52 -23.23 12.80
N PHE A 35 4.71 -21.97 13.18
CA PHE A 35 6.01 -21.36 13.42
C PHE A 35 6.32 -21.31 14.92
N GLU A 36 7.61 -21.33 15.29
CA GLU A 36 8.05 -21.28 16.70
C GLU A 36 7.52 -20.04 17.45
N ASN A 37 7.32 -18.94 16.75
CA ASN A 37 6.77 -17.70 17.33
C ASN A 37 5.25 -17.76 17.60
N GLY A 38 4.58 -18.85 17.22
CA GLY A 38 3.14 -19.03 17.34
C GLY A 38 2.33 -18.48 16.17
N ASP A 39 2.97 -18.04 15.09
CA ASP A 39 2.27 -17.74 13.84
C ASP A 39 1.79 -19.05 13.19
N VAL A 40 0.66 -18.99 12.50
CA VAL A 40 0.04 -20.15 11.84
C VAL A 40 -0.34 -19.76 10.42
N TYR A 41 0.13 -20.53 9.45
CA TYR A 41 -0.32 -20.44 8.07
C TYR A 41 -1.21 -21.63 7.74
N THR A 42 -2.35 -21.37 7.11
CA THR A 42 -3.29 -22.37 6.60
C THR A 42 -3.56 -22.08 5.14
N GLY A 43 -3.26 -23.01 4.23
CA GLY A 43 -3.54 -22.80 2.82
C GLY A 43 -2.71 -23.67 1.89
N GLY A 44 -2.53 -23.17 0.67
CA GLY A 44 -1.85 -23.88 -0.40
C GLY A 44 -0.34 -23.96 -0.24
N PHE A 45 0.23 -25.07 -0.74
CA PHE A 45 1.65 -25.32 -0.86
C PHE A 45 2.00 -25.81 -2.26
N LEU A 46 3.19 -25.45 -2.72
CA LEU A 46 3.84 -25.99 -3.91
C LEU A 46 5.31 -26.19 -3.58
N ASP A 47 5.83 -27.39 -3.76
CA ASP A 47 7.22 -27.77 -3.41
C ASP A 47 7.61 -27.39 -1.97
N GLY A 48 6.67 -27.55 -1.03
CA GLY A 48 6.86 -27.24 0.39
C GLY A 48 6.88 -25.74 0.72
N LYS A 49 6.60 -24.86 -0.25
CA LYS A 49 6.47 -23.41 -0.06
C LYS A 49 5.03 -22.97 -0.16
N LYS A 50 4.65 -21.92 0.57
CA LYS A 50 3.30 -21.34 0.48
C LYS A 50 3.03 -20.87 -0.95
N HIS A 51 1.92 -21.31 -1.51
CA HIS A 51 1.55 -21.02 -2.89
C HIS A 51 0.04 -21.01 -3.06
N GLY A 52 -0.48 -20.22 -4.00
CA GLY A 52 -1.91 -20.10 -4.22
C GLY A 52 -2.58 -19.26 -3.14
N HIS A 53 -3.75 -19.66 -2.67
CA HIS A 53 -4.46 -18.93 -1.62
C HIS A 53 -4.13 -19.47 -0.22
N GLY A 54 -4.02 -18.59 0.76
CA GLY A 54 -3.82 -18.99 2.15
C GLY A 54 -3.94 -17.85 3.15
N ILE A 55 -4.15 -18.25 4.40
CA ILE A 55 -4.36 -17.37 5.54
C ILE A 55 -3.15 -17.50 6.47
N LEU A 56 -2.52 -16.38 6.82
CA LEU A 56 -1.52 -16.29 7.88
C LEU A 56 -2.11 -15.52 9.06
N GLU A 57 -2.22 -16.19 10.19
CA GLU A 57 -2.54 -15.59 11.47
C GLU A 57 -1.27 -15.44 12.29
N THR A 58 -0.94 -14.22 12.69
CA THR A 58 0.21 -13.98 13.56
C THR A 58 -0.19 -14.09 15.02
N ARG A 59 0.76 -14.42 15.89
CA ARG A 59 0.56 -14.37 17.35
C ARG A 59 0.06 -13.00 17.83
N SER A 60 0.48 -11.93 17.15
CA SER A 60 0.04 -10.56 17.42
C SER A 60 -1.40 -10.25 16.96
N LYS A 61 -2.17 -11.25 16.51
CA LYS A 61 -3.56 -11.12 16.02
C LYS A 61 -3.70 -10.32 14.73
N ARG A 62 -2.64 -10.27 13.93
CA ARG A 62 -2.73 -9.78 12.55
C ARG A 62 -3.09 -10.96 11.65
N ILE A 63 -3.97 -10.72 10.69
CA ILE A 63 -4.43 -11.74 9.76
C ILE A 63 -4.13 -11.25 8.35
N TYR A 64 -3.44 -12.06 7.55
CA TYR A 64 -3.36 -11.89 6.11
C TYR A 64 -4.11 -13.02 5.43
N ASP A 65 -5.10 -12.69 4.63
CA ASP A 65 -5.90 -13.60 3.83
C ASP A 65 -5.70 -13.20 2.36
N GLY A 66 -5.07 -14.06 1.56
CA GLY A 66 -4.82 -13.71 0.17
C GLY A 66 -3.90 -14.66 -0.58
N GLY A 67 -3.39 -14.18 -1.70
CA GLY A 67 -2.48 -14.93 -2.55
C GLY A 67 -1.04 -15.00 -2.02
N TRP A 68 -0.39 -16.09 -2.36
CA TRP A 68 0.98 -16.47 -2.02
C TRP A 68 1.68 -17.05 -3.24
N GLU A 69 2.95 -16.71 -3.39
CA GLU A 69 3.85 -17.25 -4.39
C GLU A 69 5.23 -17.45 -3.74
N ASN A 70 5.68 -18.70 -3.63
CA ASN A 70 7.00 -19.04 -3.11
C ASN A 70 7.29 -18.43 -1.71
N ASP A 71 6.39 -18.65 -0.74
CA ASP A 71 6.45 -18.11 0.63
C ASP A 71 6.23 -16.60 0.77
N VAL A 72 5.85 -15.93 -0.32
CA VAL A 72 5.73 -14.48 -0.37
C VAL A 72 4.31 -14.06 -0.76
N PRO A 73 3.67 -13.11 -0.07
CA PRO A 73 2.39 -12.55 -0.49
C PRO A 73 2.43 -12.02 -1.92
N HIS A 74 1.44 -12.43 -2.72
CA HIS A 74 1.32 -12.07 -4.14
C HIS A 74 -0.16 -11.96 -4.54
N GLY A 75 -0.47 -11.06 -5.47
CA GLY A 75 -1.81 -10.93 -6.02
C GLY A 75 -2.74 -10.22 -5.05
N LEU A 76 -4.02 -10.58 -5.02
CA LEU A 76 -4.99 -9.93 -4.14
C LEU A 76 -4.87 -10.46 -2.71
N GLY A 77 -4.97 -9.55 -1.74
CA GLY A 77 -5.00 -9.92 -0.33
C GLY A 77 -5.65 -8.88 0.58
N VAL A 78 -6.07 -9.36 1.74
CA VAL A 78 -6.70 -8.61 2.83
C VAL A 78 -5.83 -8.74 4.06
N ASN A 79 -5.46 -7.61 4.65
CA ASN A 79 -4.66 -7.53 5.86
C ASN A 79 -5.48 -6.89 6.97
N THR A 80 -5.84 -7.68 7.97
CA THR A 80 -6.54 -7.22 9.16
C THR A 80 -5.54 -7.02 10.28
N PHE A 81 -5.43 -5.78 10.75
CA PHE A 81 -4.51 -5.41 11.82
C PHE A 81 -5.21 -5.53 13.19
N PRO A 82 -4.44 -5.75 14.28
CA PRO A 82 -5.01 -5.91 15.63
C PRO A 82 -5.80 -4.69 16.14
N ASN A 83 -5.53 -3.52 15.56
CA ASN A 83 -6.24 -2.27 15.87
C ASN A 83 -7.54 -2.08 15.06
N GLY A 84 -8.01 -3.12 14.36
CA GLY A 84 -9.23 -3.10 13.55
C GLY A 84 -9.08 -2.41 12.19
N LYS A 85 -7.89 -1.92 11.83
CA LYS A 85 -7.64 -1.42 10.48
C LYS A 85 -7.55 -2.58 9.50
N ILE A 86 -8.08 -2.38 8.31
CA ILE A 86 -8.03 -3.36 7.24
C ILE A 86 -7.42 -2.72 6.00
N TYR A 87 -6.48 -3.40 5.37
CA TYR A 87 -6.02 -3.06 4.03
C TYR A 87 -6.47 -4.14 3.05
N LYS A 88 -7.06 -3.76 1.93
CA LYS A 88 -7.43 -4.64 0.82
C LYS A 88 -6.71 -4.16 -0.43
N GLY A 89 -6.01 -5.02 -1.15
CA GLY A 89 -5.36 -4.59 -2.39
C GLY A 89 -4.43 -5.62 -2.98
N GLU A 90 -3.65 -5.17 -3.95
CA GLU A 90 -2.66 -6.00 -4.64
C GLU A 90 -1.35 -6.07 -3.85
N TYR A 91 -0.66 -7.21 -3.99
CA TYR A 91 0.64 -7.50 -3.42
C TYR A 91 1.58 -7.98 -4.52
N LYS A 92 2.83 -7.54 -4.44
CA LYS A 92 3.93 -8.02 -5.30
C LYS A 92 5.19 -8.13 -4.47
N SER A 93 5.83 -9.30 -4.52
CA SER A 93 7.07 -9.56 -3.75
C SER A 93 6.91 -9.25 -2.25
N GLY A 94 5.74 -9.57 -1.68
CA GLY A 94 5.47 -9.49 -0.24
C GLY A 94 5.13 -8.09 0.26
N ARG A 95 5.01 -7.13 -0.65
CA ARG A 95 4.66 -5.75 -0.34
C ARG A 95 3.37 -5.36 -1.06
N PRO A 96 2.56 -4.48 -0.46
CA PRO A 96 1.46 -3.86 -1.18
C PRO A 96 1.96 -3.19 -2.47
N TYR A 97 1.21 -3.38 -3.54
CA TYR A 97 1.49 -2.87 -4.88
C TYR A 97 0.18 -2.39 -5.50
N GLY A 98 0.27 -1.65 -6.61
CA GLY A 98 -0.91 -1.31 -7.42
C GLY A 98 -2.01 -0.63 -6.62
N ASN A 99 -3.27 -0.98 -6.89
CA ASN A 99 -4.41 -0.37 -6.24
C ASN A 99 -4.73 -1.03 -4.89
N GLY A 100 -5.26 -0.24 -3.98
CA GLY A 100 -5.74 -0.74 -2.71
C GLY A 100 -6.64 0.23 -1.96
N GLN A 101 -7.17 -0.27 -0.86
CA GLN A 101 -8.16 0.39 -0.02
C GLN A 101 -7.82 0.16 1.44
N TRP A 102 -7.77 1.25 2.21
CA TRP A 102 -7.72 1.20 3.66
C TRP A 102 -9.11 1.41 4.24
N ILE A 103 -9.47 0.59 5.22
CA ILE A 103 -10.67 0.72 6.04
C ILE A 103 -10.18 0.91 7.48
N TYR A 104 -10.57 2.03 8.09
CA TYR A 104 -10.18 2.38 9.46
C TYR A 104 -11.20 1.85 10.46
N SER A 105 -10.82 1.80 11.73
CA SER A 105 -11.68 1.33 12.83
C SER A 105 -12.96 2.15 13.01
N ASP A 106 -13.00 3.38 12.51
CA ASP A 106 -14.18 4.25 12.48
C ASP A 106 -15.04 4.07 11.21
N GLY A 107 -14.73 3.07 10.37
CA GLY A 107 -15.40 2.79 9.11
C GLY A 107 -14.95 3.67 7.93
N LYS A 108 -14.11 4.68 8.15
CA LYS A 108 -13.63 5.52 7.05
C LYS A 108 -12.79 4.72 6.08
N THR A 109 -13.05 4.95 4.80
CA THR A 109 -12.42 4.20 3.72
C THR A 109 -11.63 5.13 2.81
N TYR A 110 -10.42 4.72 2.44
CA TYR A 110 -9.51 5.48 1.57
C TYR A 110 -8.95 4.57 0.48
N SER A 111 -9.41 4.79 -0.75
CA SER A 111 -8.86 4.13 -1.94
C SER A 111 -7.66 4.91 -2.48
N GLY A 112 -6.67 4.19 -3.00
CA GLY A 112 -5.44 4.78 -3.50
C GLY A 112 -4.56 3.75 -4.21
N THR A 113 -3.36 4.19 -4.59
CA THR A 113 -2.39 3.41 -5.35
C THR A 113 -1.03 3.48 -4.66
N TRP A 114 -0.31 2.36 -4.60
CA TRP A 114 1.06 2.31 -4.11
C TRP A 114 2.03 2.77 -5.21
N ILE A 115 2.79 3.83 -4.93
CA ILE A 115 3.80 4.39 -5.83
C ILE A 115 5.09 4.54 -5.04
N LYS A 116 6.16 3.88 -5.49
CA LYS A 116 7.49 3.93 -4.83
C LYS A 116 7.47 3.64 -3.31
N GLY A 117 6.58 2.75 -2.86
CA GLY A 117 6.46 2.38 -1.44
C GLY A 117 5.60 3.34 -0.61
N GLU A 118 4.96 4.32 -1.23
CA GLU A 118 4.02 5.23 -0.59
C GLU A 118 2.60 5.00 -1.08
N PHE A 119 1.64 5.01 -0.17
CA PHE A 119 0.22 4.93 -0.53
C PHE A 119 -0.31 6.32 -0.88
N ILE A 120 -0.66 6.53 -2.14
CA ILE A 120 -1.17 7.80 -2.68
C ILE A 120 -2.68 7.69 -2.88
N ASN A 121 -3.44 8.61 -2.28
CA ASN A 121 -4.89 8.74 -2.40
C ASN A 121 -5.27 10.21 -2.73
N ALA A 122 -6.56 10.47 -2.96
CA ALA A 122 -7.02 11.82 -3.32
C ALA A 122 -6.65 12.91 -2.29
N ASN A 123 -6.49 12.55 -1.01
CA ASN A 123 -6.23 13.49 0.06
C ASN A 123 -4.75 13.88 0.14
N ASN A 124 -3.84 12.91 0.07
CA ASN A 124 -2.41 13.19 0.11
C ASN A 124 -1.80 13.49 -1.26
N LYS A 125 -2.51 13.22 -2.37
CA LYS A 125 -2.08 13.60 -3.73
C LYS A 125 -1.84 15.12 -3.84
N LYS A 126 -2.66 15.94 -3.16
CA LYS A 126 -2.48 17.40 -3.10
C LYS A 126 -1.24 17.84 -2.30
N ASP A 127 -0.80 17.01 -1.36
CA ASP A 127 0.37 17.28 -0.51
C ASP A 127 1.69 16.81 -1.15
N THR A 128 1.63 16.15 -2.32
CA THR A 128 2.82 15.67 -3.04
C THR A 128 3.69 16.82 -3.55
N LEU A 129 5.01 16.60 -3.60
CA LEU A 129 5.97 17.60 -4.06
C LEU A 129 5.66 18.03 -5.51
N ASP A 130 5.31 17.09 -6.37
CA ASP A 130 4.99 17.37 -7.78
C ASP A 130 3.80 18.34 -7.91
N PHE A 131 2.75 18.16 -7.11
CA PHE A 131 1.61 19.07 -7.11
C PHE A 131 1.98 20.46 -6.56
N ARG A 132 2.84 20.52 -5.54
CA ARG A 132 3.34 21.78 -4.96
C ARG A 132 4.18 22.57 -5.97
N ILE A 133 5.08 21.90 -6.69
CA ILE A 133 5.90 22.51 -7.74
C ILE A 133 5.02 23.00 -8.89
N ALA A 134 4.08 22.18 -9.37
CA ALA A 134 3.17 22.58 -10.44
C ALA A 134 2.35 23.82 -10.05
N THR A 135 1.82 23.86 -8.84
CA THR A 135 1.07 25.02 -8.31
C THR A 135 1.95 26.27 -8.24
N PHE A 136 3.20 26.12 -7.79
CA PHE A 136 4.16 27.23 -7.72
C PHE A 136 4.49 27.79 -9.12
N LEU A 137 4.74 26.92 -10.11
CA LEU A 137 5.04 27.32 -11.48
C LEU A 137 3.85 28.02 -12.15
N ILE A 138 2.62 27.51 -11.95
CA ILE A 138 1.40 28.15 -12.44
C ILE A 138 1.25 29.54 -11.82
N ASN A 139 1.47 29.68 -10.51
CA ASN A 139 1.40 30.98 -9.84
C ASN A 139 2.42 31.98 -10.41
N ILE A 140 3.65 31.55 -10.70
CA ILE A 140 4.66 32.40 -11.37
C ILE A 140 4.18 32.85 -12.75
N LEU A 141 3.65 31.92 -13.56
CA LEU A 141 3.14 32.22 -14.90
C LEU A 141 1.99 33.24 -14.84
N VAL A 142 1.03 33.04 -13.92
CA VAL A 142 -0.12 33.93 -13.73
C VAL A 142 0.33 35.32 -13.26
N ILE A 143 1.27 35.40 -12.31
CA ILE A 143 1.82 36.69 -11.85
C ILE A 143 2.53 37.42 -13.00
N GLY A 144 3.35 36.70 -13.77
CA GLY A 144 4.05 37.28 -14.94
C GLY A 144 3.07 37.85 -15.98
N PHE A 145 1.98 37.12 -16.26
CA PHE A 145 0.93 37.60 -17.15
C PHE A 145 0.23 38.85 -16.59
N MET A 146 -0.15 38.85 -15.31
CA MET A 146 -0.80 39.98 -14.66
C MET A 146 0.07 41.24 -14.69
N VAL A 147 1.37 41.12 -14.40
CA VAL A 147 2.32 42.25 -14.47
C VAL A 147 2.43 42.79 -15.89
N SER A 148 2.41 41.92 -16.90
CA SER A 148 2.48 42.33 -18.31
C SER A 148 1.23 43.08 -18.75
N VAL A 149 0.04 42.60 -18.37
CA VAL A 149 -1.24 43.26 -18.68
C VAL A 149 -1.34 44.63 -17.98
N VAL A 150 -0.95 44.71 -16.71
CA VAL A 150 -0.94 45.97 -15.95
C VAL A 150 0.09 46.93 -16.55
N GLY A 151 1.30 46.46 -16.85
CA GLY A 151 2.33 47.26 -17.48
C GLY A 151 1.88 47.86 -18.82
N PHE A 152 1.25 47.05 -19.66
CA PHE A 152 0.65 47.51 -20.92
C PHE A 152 -0.43 48.58 -20.70
N TRP A 153 -1.34 48.36 -19.74
CA TRP A 153 -2.40 49.32 -19.42
C TRP A 153 -1.83 50.66 -18.91
N VAL A 154 -0.81 50.62 -18.06
CA VAL A 154 -0.13 51.83 -17.57
C VAL A 154 0.58 52.58 -18.70
N LEU A 155 1.29 51.87 -19.58
CA LEU A 155 1.98 52.46 -20.71
C LEU A 155 1.01 53.13 -21.69
N SER A 156 -0.12 52.49 -21.96
CA SER A 156 -1.20 53.02 -22.79
C SER A 156 -1.89 54.24 -22.16
N PHE A 157 -2.18 54.21 -20.85
CA PHE A 157 -2.77 55.34 -20.14
C PHE A 157 -1.85 56.59 -20.14
N LEU A 158 -0.54 56.37 -19.99
CA LEU A 158 0.47 57.42 -20.04
C LEU A 158 0.80 57.90 -21.47
N LYS A 159 0.20 57.30 -22.51
CA LYS A 159 0.49 57.56 -23.93
C LYS A 159 1.98 57.37 -24.28
N LEU A 160 2.65 56.44 -23.61
CA LEU A 160 4.05 56.09 -23.87
C LEU A 160 4.19 55.10 -25.04
N ILE A 161 3.08 54.43 -25.38
CA ILE A 161 2.90 53.49 -26.49
C ILE A 161 1.45 53.64 -26.94
#